data_AF-A0A1A0XU49-F1
#
_entry.id   AF-A0A1A0XU49-F1
#
_cell.length_a   1.000
_cell.length_b   1.000
_cell.length_c   1.000
_cell.angle_alpha   90.00
_cell.angle_beta   90.00
_cell.angle_gamma   90.00
#
_symmetry.space_group_name_H-M   'P 1'
#
loop_
_entity.id
_entity.type
_entity.pdbx_description
1 polymer ?
#
loop_
_entity_poly.entity_id
_entity_poly.type
_entity_poly.pdbx_seq_one_letter_code
_entity_poly.pdbx_strand_id
1 'polypeptide(L)' 'MSPNVTAITGESRSLDLLGTPLDLAEDTLLNVYAKLKHLVSDDSLAPCVASNARVALSAVGVALTDLAVEFEPLTDLSC' A
#
# COMPACT_ATOMS: atom_id res chain seq x y z
N MET A 1 29.79 22.37 -28.49
CA MET A 1 29.51 22.53 -27.05
C MET A 1 28.04 22.18 -26.83
N SER A 2 27.75 20.93 -26.52
CA SER A 2 26.39 20.47 -26.21
C SER A 2 26.22 20.45 -24.69
N PRO A 3 25.12 20.98 -24.13
CA PRO A 3 24.91 20.91 -22.70
C PRO A 3 24.56 19.46 -22.34
N ASN A 4 25.33 18.88 -21.43
CA ASN A 4 25.03 17.60 -20.81
C ASN A 4 23.84 17.85 -19.85
N VAL A 5 22.65 17.44 -20.24
CA VAL A 5 21.50 17.36 -19.33
C VAL A 5 21.75 16.14 -18.45
N THR A 6 22.31 16.38 -17.26
CA THR A 6 22.33 15.41 -16.17
C THR A 6 20.88 15.10 -15.81
N ALA A 7 20.41 13.90 -16.18
CA ALA A 7 19.13 13.39 -15.74
C ALA A 7 19.13 13.31 -14.21
N ILE A 8 18.34 14.16 -13.57
CA ILE A 8 18.02 13.99 -12.14
C ILE A 8 17.17 12.72 -12.11
N THR A 9 17.73 11.63 -11.59
CA THR A 9 16.98 10.44 -11.22
C THR A 9 16.07 10.83 -10.05
N GLY A 10 14.92 11.45 -10.37
CA GLY A 10 13.88 11.69 -9.39
C GLY A 10 13.36 10.33 -8.96
N GLU A 11 13.48 10.00 -7.67
CA GLU A 11 12.69 8.93 -7.08
C GLU A 11 11.23 9.23 -7.43
N SER A 12 10.60 8.36 -8.19
CA SER A 12 9.16 8.41 -8.41
C SER A 12 8.48 8.17 -7.06
N ARG A 13 8.23 9.25 -6.32
CA ARG A 13 7.39 9.19 -5.14
C ARG A 13 5.99 8.82 -5.56
N SER A 14 5.43 7.81 -4.91
CA SER A 14 4.03 7.46 -5.02
C SER A 14 3.18 8.70 -4.74
N LEU A 15 2.06 8.81 -5.44
CA LEU A 15 1.08 9.86 -5.22
C LEU A 15 -0.15 9.27 -4.56
N ASP A 16 -0.81 10.06 -3.72
CA ASP A 16 -2.17 9.78 -3.28
C ASP A 16 -3.17 9.89 -4.46
N LEU A 17 -4.44 9.60 -4.21
CA LEU A 17 -5.52 9.69 -5.20
C LEU A 17 -5.84 11.13 -5.63
N LEU A 18 -5.27 12.13 -4.96
CA LEU A 18 -5.42 13.56 -5.24
C LEU A 18 -4.20 14.15 -5.99
N GLY A 19 -3.17 13.33 -6.26
CA GLY A 19 -1.95 13.73 -6.94
C GLY A 19 -0.88 14.36 -6.03
N THR A 20 -1.03 14.24 -4.71
CA THR A 20 -0.05 14.70 -3.73
C THR A 20 1.02 13.62 -3.50
N PRO A 21 2.31 13.97 -3.47
CA PRO A 21 3.35 13.00 -3.11
C PRO A 21 3.17 12.48 -1.68
N LEU A 22 3.26 11.16 -1.52
CA LEU A 22 3.19 10.53 -0.21
C LEU A 22 4.37 10.94 0.67
N ASP A 23 4.08 11.15 1.96
CA ASP A 23 5.11 11.21 2.99
C ASP A 23 5.65 9.82 3.36
N LEU A 24 6.65 9.78 4.24
CA LEU A 24 7.29 8.53 4.63
C LEU A 24 6.33 7.58 5.38
N ALA A 25 5.41 8.13 6.18
CA ALA A 25 4.46 7.33 6.95
C ALA A 25 3.38 6.73 6.04
N GLU A 26 2.87 7.53 5.10
CA GLU A 26 1.92 7.10 4.07
C GLU A 26 2.52 6.00 3.19
N ASP A 27 3.74 6.19 2.70
CA ASP A 27 4.44 5.18 1.90
C ASP A 27 4.71 3.89 2.70
N THR A 28 5.04 4.03 3.99
CA THR A 28 5.20 2.87 4.89
C THR A 28 3.89 2.11 5.07
N LEU A 29 2.77 2.81 5.27
CA LEU A 29 1.45 2.19 5.39
C LEU A 29 1.04 1.47 4.11
N LEU A 30 1.26 2.09 2.95
CA LEU A 30 1.00 1.49 1.64
C LEU A 30 1.82 0.20 1.44
N ASN A 31 3.09 0.21 1.84
CA ASN A 31 3.94 -0.97 1.80
C ASN A 31 3.46 -2.08 2.75
N VAL A 32 2.98 -1.75 3.95
CA VAL A 32 2.40 -2.72 4.89
C VAL A 32 1.13 -3.32 4.31
N TYR A 33 0.26 -2.51 3.74
CA TYR A 33 -0.97 -2.94 3.09
C TYR A 33 -0.69 -3.96 1.97
N ALA A 34 0.23 -3.64 1.06
CA ALA A 34 0.62 -4.55 -0.03
C ALA A 34 1.16 -5.89 0.48
N LYS A 35 1.97 -5.88 1.55
CA LYS A 35 2.49 -7.10 2.18
C LYS A 35 1.40 -7.93 2.86
N LEU A 36 0.43 -7.28 3.52
CA LEU A 36 -0.71 -7.96 4.12
C LEU A 36 -1.60 -8.60 3.04
N LYS A 37 -1.87 -7.91 1.92
CA LYS A 37 -2.59 -8.49 0.78
C LYS A 37 -1.92 -9.76 0.26
N HIS A 38 -0.59 -9.70 0.09
CA HIS A 38 0.17 -10.87 -0.33
C HIS A 38 0.09 -11.99 0.71
N LEU A 39 0.22 -11.68 1.99
CA LEU A 39 0.15 -12.66 3.08
C LEU A 39 -1.22 -13.35 3.14
N VAL A 40 -2.33 -12.62 3.07
CA VAL A 40 -3.68 -13.23 3.15
C VAL A 40 -4.07 -14.03 1.90
N SER A 41 -3.33 -13.85 0.80
CA SER A 41 -3.50 -14.64 -0.43
C SER A 41 -2.75 -15.99 -0.38
N ASP A 42 -2.01 -16.27 0.70
CA ASP A 42 -1.30 -17.52 0.91
C ASP A 42 -2.20 -18.57 1.59
N ASP A 43 -2.69 -19.52 0.81
CA ASP A 43 -3.54 -20.63 1.27
C ASP A 43 -2.81 -21.61 2.23
N SER A 44 -1.50 -21.51 2.39
CA SER A 44 -0.73 -22.34 3.33
C SER A 44 -0.76 -21.84 4.78
N LEU A 45 -1.31 -20.64 5.03
CA LEU A 45 -1.43 -20.10 6.37
C LEU A 45 -2.40 -20.92 7.23
N ALA A 46 -2.01 -21.12 8.50
CA ALA A 46 -2.93 -21.66 9.49
C ALA A 46 -4.19 -20.76 9.57
N PRO A 47 -5.42 -21.32 9.66
CA PRO A 47 -6.65 -20.54 9.56
C PRO A 47 -6.76 -19.38 10.55
N CYS A 48 -6.27 -19.56 11.78
CA CYS A 48 -6.26 -18.49 12.80
C CYS A 48 -5.32 -17.34 12.43
N VAL A 49 -4.18 -17.64 11.80
CA VAL A 49 -3.21 -16.63 11.34
C VAL A 49 -3.79 -15.87 10.16
N ALA A 50 -4.39 -16.56 9.19
CA ALA A 50 -5.06 -15.92 8.06
C ALA A 50 -6.19 -14.99 8.53
N SER A 51 -6.99 -15.40 9.51
CA SER A 51 -8.06 -14.57 10.08
C SER A 51 -7.51 -13.29 10.72
N ASN A 52 -6.44 -13.38 11.53
CA ASN A 52 -5.85 -12.20 12.16
C ASN A 52 -5.15 -11.29 11.14
N ALA A 53 -4.52 -11.86 10.12
CA ALA A 53 -3.92 -11.10 9.02
C ALA A 53 -4.97 -10.31 8.22
N ARG A 54 -6.15 -10.89 7.99
CA ARG A 54 -7.30 -10.19 7.37
C ARG A 54 -7.79 -9.02 8.22
N VAL A 55 -7.89 -9.18 9.53
CA VAL A 55 -8.25 -8.06 10.44
C VAL A 55 -7.23 -6.93 10.36
N ALA A 56 -5.94 -7.26 10.36
CA ALA A 56 -4.89 -6.25 10.19
C ALA A 56 -4.98 -5.57 8.82
N LEU A 57 -5.23 -6.32 7.75
CA LEU A 57 -5.41 -5.78 6.40
C LEU A 57 -6.58 -4.79 6.35
N SER A 58 -7.73 -5.15 6.92
CA SER A 58 -8.91 -4.28 6.97
C SER A 58 -8.62 -2.98 7.72
N ALA A 59 -7.93 -3.05 8.87
CA ALA A 59 -7.58 -1.85 9.63
C ALA A 59 -6.61 -0.91 8.87
N VAL A 60 -5.61 -1.46 8.18
CA VAL A 60 -4.68 -0.66 7.38
C VAL A 60 -5.36 -0.09 6.13
N GLY A 61 -6.24 -0.86 5.47
CA GLY A 61 -7.01 -0.38 4.31
C GLY A 61 -7.92 0.81 4.64
N VAL A 62 -8.54 0.81 5.82
CA VAL A 62 -9.31 1.97 6.32
C VAL A 62 -8.41 3.20 6.48
N ALA A 63 -7.22 3.03 7.08
CA ALA A 63 -6.28 4.14 7.25
C ALA A 63 -5.82 4.74 5.90
N LEU A 64 -5.55 3.91 4.89
CA LEU A 64 -5.20 4.40 3.55
C LEU A 64 -6.37 5.09 2.86
N THR A 65 -7.60 4.62 3.08
CA THR A 65 -8.80 5.27 2.57
C THR A 65 -8.99 6.65 3.19
N ASP A 66 -8.84 6.77 4.51
CA ASP A 66 -8.96 8.04 5.23
C ASP A 66 -7.90 9.07 4.80
N LEU A 67 -6.71 8.60 4.41
CA LEU A 67 -5.61 9.42 3.88
C LEU A 67 -5.73 9.67 2.37
N ALA A 68 -6.78 9.17 1.71
CA ALA A 68 -6.94 9.20 0.26
C ALA A 68 -5.77 8.60 -0.53
N VAL A 69 -5.03 7.65 0.05
CA VAL A 69 -3.87 6.99 -0.58
C VAL A 69 -4.32 5.87 -1.50
N GLU A 70 -5.22 5.00 -1.04
CA GLU A 70 -5.75 3.89 -1.81
C GLU A 70 -7.20 3.61 -1.39
N PHE A 71 -8.04 3.25 -2.37
CA PHE A 71 -9.42 2.86 -2.14
C PHE A 71 -9.70 1.55 -2.86
N GLU A 72 -9.85 0.48 -2.08
CA GLU A 72 -10.13 -0.86 -2.57
C GLU A 72 -11.22 -1.52 -1.71
N PRO A 73 -12.31 -2.01 -2.30
CA PRO A 73 -13.27 -2.84 -1.58
C PRO A 73 -12.61 -4.18 -1.22
N LEU A 74 -12.40 -4.42 0.07
CA LEU A 74 -11.78 -5.68 0.55
C LEU A 74 -12.74 -6.88 0.57
N THR A 75 -13.93 -6.77 -0.03
CA THR A 75 -14.96 -7.80 -0.01
C THR A 75 -14.50 -9.13 -0.59
N ASP A 76 -13.61 -9.08 -1.58
CA ASP A 76 -13.09 -10.27 -2.26
C ASP A 76 -12.09 -11.05 -1.40
N LEU A 77 -11.56 -10.44 -0.34
CA LEU A 77 -10.63 -11.05 0.60
C LEU A 77 -11.33 -11.59 1.86
N SER A 78 -12.67 -11.58 1.90
CA SER A 78 -13.45 -11.97 3.10
C SER A 78 -13.02 -11.20 4.36
N CYS A 79 -12.74 -9.91 4.17
CA CYS A 79 -12.22 -8.96 5.15
C CYS A 79 -13.32 -8.06 5.73
#